data_AF-A0A373VQ38-F1
#
_entry.id   AF-A0A373VQ38-F1
#
_cell.length_a   1.000
_cell.length_b   1.000
_cell.length_c   1.000
_cell.angle_alpha   90.00
_cell.angle_beta   90.00
_cell.angle_gamma   90.00
#
_symmetry.space_group_name_H-M   'P 1'
#
loop_
_entity.id
_entity.type
_entity.pdbx_description
1 polymer ?
#
loop_
_entity_poly.entity_id
_entity_poly.type
_entity_poly.pdbx_seq_one_letter_code
_entity_poly.pdbx_strand_id
1 'polypeptide(L)'
;MKQISIVIGLIVSVMIVSMTIMALEENSSRETELNRAVAAAVKQTVKASCGKNKEINSNDDMINFCMNNIAYNVSGTSDYEIEVMSVDYKEGMLDIIVTEKYTNVVGKEKKITIRKAAIYG
;
A
#
# COMPACT_ATOMS: atom_id res chain seq x y z
N MET A 1 -36.56 -1.83 -34.62
CA MET A 1 -35.37 -2.70 -34.38
C MET A 1 -34.06 -1.93 -34.48
N LYS A 2 -33.69 -1.28 -35.60
CA LYS A 2 -32.43 -0.51 -35.72
C LYS A 2 -32.20 0.54 -34.63
N GLN A 3 -33.20 1.38 -34.34
CA GLN A 3 -33.14 2.39 -33.26
C GLN A 3 -32.91 1.77 -31.88
N ILE A 4 -33.59 0.66 -31.57
CA ILE A 4 -33.45 -0.05 -30.29
C ILE A 4 -32.05 -0.64 -30.14
N SER A 5 -31.50 -1.24 -31.21
CA SER A 5 -30.13 -1.76 -31.20
C SER A 5 -29.08 -0.67 -30.98
N ILE A 6 -29.27 0.52 -31.54
CA ILE A 6 -28.38 1.68 -31.33
C ILE A 6 -28.43 2.13 -29.86
N VAL A 7 -29.63 2.24 -29.28
CA VAL A 7 -29.81 2.65 -27.88
C VAL A 7 -29.19 1.63 -26.92
N ILE A 8 -29.40 0.33 -27.14
CA ILE A 8 -28.77 -0.72 -26.33
C ILE A 8 -27.24 -0.66 -26.45
N GLY A 9 -26.72 -0.51 -27.67
CA GLY A 9 -25.28 -0.37 -27.90
C GLY A 9 -24.67 0.81 -27.15
N LEU A 10 -25.37 1.96 -27.14
CA LEU A 10 -24.95 3.14 -26.39
C LEU A 10 -24.90 2.87 -24.87
N ILE A 11 -25.97 2.28 -24.30
CA ILE A 11 -26.03 1.97 -22.86
C ILE A 11 -24.88 1.03 -22.45
N VAL A 12 -24.64 -0.02 -23.24
CA VAL A 12 -23.54 -0.97 -22.97
C VAL A 12 -22.18 -0.27 -23.06
N SER A 13 -21.97 0.62 -24.04
CA SER A 13 -20.72 1.37 -24.14
C SER A 13 -20.46 2.27 -22.93
N VAL A 14 -21.48 2.96 -22.41
CA VAL A 14 -21.36 3.81 -21.22
C VAL A 14 -21.03 2.96 -19.99
N MET A 15 -21.70 1.82 -19.82
CA MET A 15 -21.41 0.90 -18.70
C MET A 15 -19.96 0.42 -18.70
N ILE A 16 -19.42 0.03 -19.87
CA ILE A 16 -18.04 -0.42 -20.00
C ILE A 16 -17.07 0.71 -19.62
N VAL A 17 -17.29 1.93 -20.14
CA VAL A 17 -16.45 3.08 -19.82
C VAL A 17 -16.48 3.39 -18.32
N SER A 18 -17.65 3.42 -17.69
CA SER A 18 -17.77 3.64 -16.25
C SER A 18 -17.02 2.59 -15.43
N MET A 19 -17.14 1.30 -15.77
CA MET A 19 -16.39 0.23 -15.08
C MET A 19 -14.87 0.41 -15.22
N THR A 20 -14.39 0.82 -16.39
CA THR A 20 -12.95 1.07 -16.57
C THR A 20 -12.45 2.25 -15.73
N ILE A 21 -13.23 3.33 -15.63
CA ILE A 21 -12.88 4.48 -14.79
C ILE A 21 -12.82 4.07 -13.31
N MET A 22 -13.85 3.36 -12.82
CA MET A 22 -13.89 2.88 -11.44
C MET A 22 -12.68 1.99 -11.11
N ALA A 23 -12.30 1.09 -12.01
CA ALA A 23 -11.13 0.22 -11.81
C ALA A 23 -9.80 1.00 -11.79
N LEU A 24 -9.70 2.12 -12.52
CA LEU A 24 -8.52 2.98 -12.52
C LEU A 24 -8.44 3.82 -11.23
N GLU A 25 -9.56 4.41 -10.80
CA GLU A 25 -9.66 5.19 -9.57
C GLU A 25 -9.38 4.34 -8.33
N GLU A 26 -9.90 3.10 -8.30
CA GLU A 26 -9.60 2.14 -7.23
C GLU A 26 -8.10 1.89 -7.11
N ASN A 27 -7.42 1.59 -8.22
CA ASN A 27 -5.99 1.31 -8.18
C ASN A 27 -5.17 2.53 -7.72
N SER A 28 -5.49 3.72 -8.23
CA SER A 28 -4.83 4.98 -7.83
C SER A 28 -5.03 5.30 -6.35
N SER A 29 -6.26 5.13 -5.86
CA SER A 29 -6.63 5.36 -4.45
C SER A 29 -5.88 4.40 -3.53
N ARG A 30 -5.90 3.10 -3.85
CA ARG A 30 -5.21 2.06 -3.05
C ARG A 30 -3.71 2.25 -3.04
N GLU A 31 -3.10 2.58 -4.18
CA GLU A 31 -1.66 2.87 -4.25
C GLU A 31 -1.30 4.09 -3.39
N THR A 32 -2.11 5.14 -3.44
CA THR A 32 -1.93 6.35 -2.62
C THR A 32 -2.06 6.05 -1.13
N GLU A 33 -3.07 5.28 -0.73
CA GLU A 33 -3.29 4.88 0.66
C GLU A 33 -2.14 4.03 1.19
N LEU A 34 -1.74 2.99 0.46
CA LEU A 34 -0.65 2.10 0.83
C LEU A 34 0.68 2.88 0.94
N ASN A 35 0.96 3.74 -0.04
CA ASN A 35 2.14 4.60 -0.04
C ASN A 35 2.18 5.52 1.19
N ARG A 36 1.05 6.17 1.52
CA ARG A 36 0.93 7.02 2.71
C ARG A 36 1.13 6.22 4.00
N ALA A 37 0.47 5.07 4.13
CA ALA A 37 0.52 4.22 5.32
C ALA A 37 1.95 3.72 5.58
N VAL A 38 2.60 3.15 4.56
CA VAL A 38 3.96 2.62 4.68
C VAL A 38 4.98 3.73 4.89
N ALA A 39 4.86 4.87 4.20
CA ALA A 39 5.73 6.01 4.43
C ALA A 39 5.62 6.54 5.86
N ALA A 40 4.40 6.61 6.41
CA ALA A 40 4.18 7.03 7.79
C ALA A 40 4.77 6.02 8.78
N ALA A 41 4.55 4.72 8.58
CA ALA A 41 5.08 3.66 9.43
C ALA A 41 6.61 3.64 9.47
N VAL A 42 7.27 3.70 8.30
CA VAL A 42 8.74 3.74 8.21
C VAL A 42 9.31 4.98 8.91
N LYS A 43 8.73 6.17 8.64
CA LYS A 43 9.17 7.43 9.26
C LYS A 43 8.99 7.42 10.78
N GLN A 44 7.86 6.91 11.28
CA GLN A 44 7.60 6.82 12.71
C GLN A 44 8.55 5.84 13.39
N THR A 45 8.82 4.71 12.75
CA THR A 45 9.75 3.69 13.25
C THR A 45 11.17 4.24 13.38
N VAL A 46 11.69 4.87 12.33
CA VAL A 46 13.01 5.52 12.34
C VAL A 46 13.10 6.61 13.40
N LYS A 47 12.04 7.41 13.58
CA LYS A 47 12.02 8.41 14.64
C LYS A 47 12.02 7.79 16.04
N ALA A 48 11.32 6.66 16.21
CA ALA A 48 11.23 5.95 17.48
C ALA A 48 12.56 5.28 17.86
N SER A 49 13.30 4.70 16.91
CA SER A 49 14.58 4.03 17.18
C SER A 49 15.63 5.00 17.74
N CYS A 50 15.61 6.26 17.31
CA CYS A 50 16.54 7.28 17.80
C CYS A 50 16.09 7.95 19.12
N GLY A 51 14.80 7.87 19.47
CA GLY A 51 14.19 8.60 20.59
C GLY A 51 14.44 8.03 22.00
N LYS A 52 15.41 7.11 22.18
CA LYS A 52 15.50 6.24 23.38
C LYS A 52 14.19 5.51 23.68
N ASN A 53 13.41 5.16 22.65
CA ASN A 53 12.25 4.32 22.85
C ASN A 53 12.72 2.95 23.37
N LYS A 54 12.27 2.58 24.57
CA LYS A 54 12.68 1.31 25.23
C LYS A 54 12.22 0.07 24.47
N GLU A 55 11.32 0.22 23.51
CA GLU A 55 10.81 -0.88 22.69
C GLU A 55 11.73 -1.26 21.53
N ILE A 56 12.66 -0.40 21.09
CA ILE A 56 13.56 -0.68 19.97
C ILE A 56 15.01 -0.76 20.46
N ASN A 57 15.50 -1.99 20.66
CA ASN A 57 16.88 -2.24 21.11
C ASN A 57 17.70 -3.05 20.11
N SER A 58 17.09 -3.47 19.01
CA SER A 58 17.69 -4.29 17.96
C SER A 58 17.05 -4.00 16.60
N ASN A 59 17.70 -4.49 15.53
CA ASN A 59 17.12 -4.45 14.18
C ASN A 59 15.78 -5.19 14.11
N ASP A 60 15.65 -6.33 14.80
CA ASP A 60 14.42 -7.11 14.82
C ASP A 60 13.28 -6.35 15.50
N ASP A 61 13.56 -5.66 16.61
CA ASP A 61 12.58 -4.80 17.27
C ASP A 61 12.11 -3.67 16.35
N MET A 62 13.03 -3.05 15.62
CA MET A 62 12.71 -1.99 14.65
C MET A 62 11.83 -2.52 13.51
N ILE A 63 12.14 -3.70 12.97
CA ILE A 63 11.34 -4.37 11.96
C ILE A 63 9.93 -4.65 12.51
N ASN A 64 9.83 -5.28 13.68
CA ASN A 64 8.56 -5.63 14.31
C ASN A 64 7.71 -4.39 14.60
N PHE A 65 8.34 -3.31 15.08
CA PHE A 65 7.68 -2.02 15.30
C PHE A 65 7.14 -1.44 13.99
N CYS A 66 7.91 -1.51 12.90
CA CYS A 66 7.43 -1.08 11.59
C CYS A 66 6.29 -1.94 11.08
N MET A 67 6.39 -3.27 11.18
CA MET A 67 5.35 -4.20 10.74
C MET A 67 4.04 -3.96 11.49
N ASN A 68 4.10 -3.77 12.81
CA ASN A 68 2.93 -3.41 13.61
C ASN A 68 2.33 -2.08 13.14
N ASN A 69 3.16 -1.05 12.92
CA ASN A 69 2.66 0.23 12.42
C ASN A 69 2.02 0.11 11.03
N ILE A 70 2.58 -0.70 10.13
CA ILE A 70 1.96 -0.98 8.84
C ILE A 70 0.60 -1.64 9.06
N ALA A 71 0.55 -2.72 9.83
CA ALA A 71 -0.69 -3.45 10.12
C ALA A 71 -1.79 -2.57 10.74
N TYR A 72 -1.42 -1.59 11.58
CA TYR A 72 -2.37 -0.62 12.13
C TYR A 72 -2.84 0.44 11.13
N ASN A 73 -2.05 0.76 10.12
CA ASN A 73 -2.31 1.89 9.22
C ASN A 73 -2.79 1.48 7.81
N VAL A 74 -2.61 0.22 7.41
CA VAL A 74 -3.21 -0.31 6.19
C VAL A 74 -4.61 -0.83 6.50
N SER A 75 -5.57 -0.52 5.64
CA SER A 75 -6.95 -0.95 5.80
C SER A 75 -7.25 -2.17 4.93
N GLY A 76 -7.95 -3.17 5.48
CA GLY A 76 -8.58 -4.23 4.70
C GLY A 76 -8.13 -5.68 4.96
N THR A 77 -8.68 -6.59 4.16
CA THR A 77 -8.42 -8.05 4.17
C THR A 77 -7.42 -8.46 3.09
N SER A 78 -6.58 -7.54 2.62
CA SER A 78 -5.62 -7.81 1.55
C SER A 78 -4.44 -8.64 2.06
N ASP A 79 -3.83 -9.41 1.16
CA ASP A 79 -2.59 -10.11 1.47
C ASP A 79 -1.40 -9.17 1.28
N TYR A 80 -0.64 -8.97 2.35
CA TYR A 80 0.56 -8.14 2.35
C TYR A 80 1.82 -9.00 2.46
N GLU A 81 2.82 -8.64 1.68
CA GLU A 81 4.16 -9.23 1.68
C GLU A 81 5.17 -8.10 1.93
N ILE A 82 6.00 -8.24 2.97
CA ILE A 82 6.95 -7.22 3.41
C ILE A 82 8.35 -7.79 3.30
N GLU A 83 9.21 -7.11 2.55
CA GLU A 83 10.63 -7.44 2.40
C GLU A 83 11.48 -6.34 3.04
N VAL A 84 12.43 -6.72 3.90
CA VAL A 84 13.36 -5.77 4.52
C VAL A 84 14.64 -5.73 3.68
N MET A 85 14.91 -4.59 3.06
CA MET A 85 16.09 -4.39 2.20
C MET A 85 17.31 -3.99 3.01
N SER A 86 17.12 -3.15 4.02
CA SER A 86 18.18 -2.69 4.93
C SER A 86 17.59 -2.22 6.25
N VAL A 87 18.30 -2.46 7.34
CA VAL A 87 17.92 -2.00 8.68
C VAL A 87 19.17 -1.74 9.53
N ASP A 88 19.19 -0.59 10.18
CA ASP A 88 20.18 -0.26 11.21
C ASP A 88 19.50 0.57 12.30
N TYR A 89 19.18 -0.08 13.42
CA TYR A 89 18.50 0.58 14.53
C TYR A 89 19.38 1.66 15.21
N LYS A 90 20.71 1.54 15.14
CA LYS A 90 21.64 2.50 15.77
C LYS A 90 21.72 3.77 14.97
N GLU A 91 21.83 3.64 13.65
CA GLU A 91 21.87 4.77 12.71
C GLU A 91 20.45 5.26 12.35
N GLY A 92 19.40 4.59 12.83
CA GLY A 92 18.01 4.93 12.53
C GLY A 92 17.67 4.79 11.06
N MET A 93 18.10 3.69 10.42
CA MET A 93 17.85 3.42 9.02
C MET A 93 16.88 2.25 8.85
N LEU A 94 15.92 2.41 7.95
CA LEU A 94 15.01 1.34 7.54
C LEU A 94 14.61 1.51 6.08
N ASP A 95 14.80 0.46 5.29
CA ASP A 95 14.37 0.37 3.90
C ASP A 95 13.60 -0.94 3.69
N ILE A 96 12.34 -0.80 3.26
CA ILE A 96 11.43 -1.93 3.07
C ILE A 96 10.69 -1.82 1.74
N ILE A 97 10.31 -2.98 1.22
CA ILE A 97 9.37 -3.14 0.11
C ILE A 97 8.09 -3.75 0.68
N VAL A 98 6.96 -3.15 0.34
CA VAL A 98 5.63 -3.67 0.71
C VAL A 98 4.88 -3.96 -0.58
N THR A 99 4.45 -5.20 -0.72
CA THR A 99 3.59 -5.68 -1.78
C THR A 99 2.21 -5.95 -1.22
N GLU A 100 1.18 -5.39 -1.84
CA GLU A 100 -0.21 -5.73 -1.59
C GLU A 100 -0.78 -6.51 -2.77
N LYS A 101 -1.45 -7.63 -2.49
CA LYS A 101 -2.23 -8.43 -3.44
C LYS A 101 -3.71 -8.29 -3.10
N TYR A 102 -4.53 -7.96 -4.09
CA TYR A 102 -5.97 -7.76 -3.92
C TYR A 102 -6.75 -8.11 -5.18
N THR A 103 -8.05 -8.36 -5.03
CA THR A 103 -8.98 -8.50 -6.16
C THR A 103 -9.72 -7.18 -6.34
N ASN A 104 -9.64 -6.60 -7.53
CA ASN A 104 -10.28 -5.32 -7.82
C ASN A 104 -11.81 -5.46 -8.08
N VAL A 105 -12.53 -4.35 -8.24
CA VAL A 105 -14.00 -4.35 -8.43
C VAL A 105 -14.49 -5.14 -9.66
N VAL A 106 -13.62 -5.43 -10.62
CA VAL A 106 -13.94 -6.25 -11.80
C VAL A 106 -13.51 -7.72 -11.64
N GLY A 107 -13.15 -8.14 -10.43
CA GLY A 107 -12.82 -9.53 -10.10
C GLY A 107 -11.44 -9.98 -10.58
N LYS A 108 -10.56 -9.04 -10.96
CA LYS A 108 -9.19 -9.36 -11.39
C LYS A 108 -8.21 -9.17 -10.24
N GLU A 109 -7.32 -10.14 -10.08
CA GLU A 109 -6.17 -10.00 -9.18
C GLU A 109 -5.25 -8.88 -9.66
N LYS A 110 -4.82 -8.07 -8.70
CA LYS A 110 -3.92 -6.94 -8.87
C LYS A 110 -2.86 -6.97 -7.77
N LYS A 111 -1.71 -6.40 -8.10
CA LYS A 111 -0.58 -6.25 -7.19
C LYS A 111 -0.11 -4.80 -7.22
N ILE A 112 0.08 -4.21 -6.04
CA ILE A 112 0.74 -2.91 -5.86
C ILE A 112 2.02 -3.18 -5.08
N THR A 113 3.13 -2.58 -5.50
CA THR A 113 4.41 -2.71 -4.80
C THR A 113 5.00 -1.33 -4.59
N ILE A 114 5.35 -1.03 -3.35
CA ILE A 114 5.99 0.23 -2.97
C ILE A 114 7.27 -0.03 -2.19
N ARG A 115 8.28 0.80 -2.40
CA ARG A 115 9.51 0.82 -1.61
C ARG A 115 9.59 2.10 -0.81
N LYS A 116 9.96 2.00 0.46
CA LYS A 116 10.17 3.14 1.34
C LYS A 116 11.43 2.96 2.16
N ALA A 117 12.32 3.94 2.03
CA ALA A 117 13.51 4.09 2.83
C ALA A 117 13.41 5.37 3.66
N ALA A 118 13.84 5.30 4.90
CA ALA A 118 14.12 6.47 5.72
C ALA A 118 15.41 6.24 6.51
N ILE A 119 16.14 7.33 6.71
CA ILE A 119 17.30 7.39 7.59
C ILE A 119 17.08 8.58 8.53
N TYR A 120 17.47 8.43 9.79
CA TYR A 120 17.47 9.53 10.73
C TYR A 120 18.62 10.50 10.37
N GLY A 121 18.31 11.79 10.29
CA GLY A 121 19.26 12.85 9.97
C GLY A 121 19.06 14.06 10.87
#